data_AF-A0A396RX61-F1
#
_entry.id   AF-A0A396RX61-F1
#
_cell.length_a   1.000
_cell.length_b   1.000
_cell.length_c   1.000
_cell.angle_alpha   90.00
_cell.angle_beta   90.00
_cell.angle_gamma   90.00
#
_symmetry.space_group_name_H-M   'P 1'
#
loop_
_entity.id
_entity.type
_entity.pdbx_description
1 polymer ?
#
loop_
_entity_poly.entity_id
_entity_poly.type
_entity_poly.pdbx_seq_one_letter_code
_entity_poly.pdbx_strand_id
1 'polypeptide(L)'
;MKNILILPGDGIGPEIMAEAVKVLNVANDKFDLGVELSHDDLGGAAYDRYGVPLADETLERARVADAILLGAVGGPKWDTIDPALRPERGLLKIRSQLGLFGNLRPALLYPQLAAASTLKPEVVSGLDILIVRELTGGIYFGQPRERKVLDNGERMAYDTLPYSESEVRRIAKVAFDMAMVRNKKLCSVDKANVLASSQLWREVVEEVAKDYPEVELSHMYVDNAAMQLVRAPKQFDVIVTDNMFGDILSDQASMLTGSIGMLPSASLDAGNKGMYEPCHGSAPDIAGQGVANPLATILSVSMMLRYSFNEVAAADAIEQAVSLVLDQGLRTGDIMAEGCQKVGTVQMGDAVVAALKNL
;
A
#
# COMPACT_ATOMS: atom_id res chain seq x y z
N MET A 1 9.36 7.40 23.95
CA MET A 1 10.01 7.06 22.68
C MET A 1 9.02 6.26 21.86
N LYS A 2 8.90 6.57 20.56
CA LYS A 2 7.98 5.89 19.64
C LYS A 2 8.71 4.67 19.08
N ASN A 3 8.18 3.46 19.27
CA ASN A 3 8.81 2.23 18.78
C ASN A 3 8.25 1.86 17.41
N ILE A 4 9.13 1.66 16.44
CA ILE A 4 8.78 1.18 15.10
C ILE A 4 9.34 -0.21 14.92
N LEU A 5 8.48 -1.16 14.56
CA LEU A 5 8.90 -2.50 14.17
C LEU A 5 9.23 -2.53 12.67
N ILE A 6 10.47 -2.87 12.36
CA ILE A 6 10.98 -3.07 11.01
C ILE A 6 10.88 -4.55 10.65
N LEU A 7 10.15 -4.83 9.57
CA LEU A 7 9.98 -6.15 8.98
C LEU A 7 10.50 -6.10 7.53
N PRO A 8 11.80 -6.37 7.28
CA PRO A 8 12.36 -6.23 5.93
C PRO A 8 11.74 -7.22 4.94
N GLY A 9 11.47 -8.46 5.39
CA GLY A 9 10.87 -9.52 4.59
C GLY A 9 11.81 -10.09 3.53
N ASP A 10 11.29 -10.34 2.33
CA ASP A 10 11.89 -11.18 1.29
C ASP A 10 12.37 -10.38 0.06
N GLY A 11 13.24 -10.99 -0.74
CA GLY A 11 13.67 -10.45 -2.04
C GLY A 11 14.39 -9.11 -1.92
N ILE A 12 13.88 -8.06 -2.57
CA ILE A 12 14.41 -6.69 -2.45
C ILE A 12 14.03 -5.98 -1.13
N GLY A 13 13.15 -6.58 -0.32
CA GLY A 13 12.69 -6.00 0.94
C GLY A 13 13.82 -5.51 1.86
N PRO A 14 14.87 -6.32 2.11
CA PRO A 14 16.03 -5.88 2.88
C PRO A 14 16.81 -4.68 2.30
N GLU A 15 16.99 -4.61 0.97
CA GLU A 15 17.78 -3.52 0.36
C GLU A 15 17.04 -2.18 0.35
N ILE A 16 15.74 -2.18 0.03
CA ILE A 16 14.92 -0.95 0.08
C ILE A 16 14.67 -0.49 1.51
N MET A 17 14.51 -1.41 2.46
CA MET A 17 14.30 -1.10 3.87
C MET A 17 15.53 -0.45 4.48
N ALA A 18 16.74 -0.90 4.10
CA ALA A 18 17.98 -0.28 4.55
C ALA A 18 18.03 1.22 4.17
N GLU A 19 17.63 1.57 2.95
CA GLU A 19 17.58 2.97 2.49
C GLU A 19 16.46 3.77 3.18
N ALA A 20 15.29 3.17 3.40
CA ALA A 20 14.21 3.81 4.15
C ALA A 20 14.61 4.10 5.61
N VAL A 21 15.32 3.18 6.27
CA VAL A 21 15.86 3.36 7.62
C VAL A 21 16.91 4.48 7.67
N LYS A 22 17.78 4.61 6.65
CA LYS A 22 18.71 5.76 6.57
C LYS A 22 17.95 7.10 6.56
N VAL A 23 16.92 7.21 5.73
CA VAL A 23 16.10 8.44 5.63
C VAL A 23 15.36 8.70 6.94
N LEU A 24 14.76 7.66 7.53
CA LEU A 24 14.07 7.76 8.82
C LEU A 24 15.00 8.23 9.95
N ASN A 25 16.23 7.71 10.03
CA ASN A 25 17.19 8.14 11.06
C ASN A 25 17.56 9.62 10.89
N VAL A 26 17.75 10.08 9.65
CA VAL A 26 18.02 11.51 9.38
C VAL A 26 16.83 12.37 9.76
N ALA A 27 15.61 11.95 9.45
CA ALA A 27 14.40 12.65 9.87
C ALA A 27 14.25 12.66 11.40
N ASN A 28 14.52 11.53 12.06
CA ASN A 28 14.48 11.40 13.51
C ASN A 28 15.42 12.40 14.19
N ASP A 29 16.67 12.49 13.74
CA ASP A 29 17.66 13.41 14.31
C ASP A 29 17.32 14.88 14.01
N LYS A 30 16.86 15.17 12.77
CA LYS A 30 16.57 16.53 12.32
C LYS A 30 15.34 17.14 12.99
N PHE A 31 14.33 16.31 13.29
CA PHE A 31 13.04 16.75 13.84
C PHE A 31 12.82 16.32 15.30
N ASP A 32 13.82 15.72 15.95
CA ASP A 32 13.77 15.24 17.35
C ASP A 32 12.56 14.33 17.61
N LEU A 33 12.34 13.34 16.72
CA LEU A 33 11.11 12.54 16.72
C LEU A 33 11.03 11.53 17.89
N GLY A 34 12.17 11.24 18.53
CA GLY A 34 12.28 10.31 19.65
C GLY A 34 11.89 8.87 19.28
N VAL A 35 12.25 8.44 18.06
CA VAL A 35 11.94 7.12 17.50
C VAL A 35 13.02 6.10 17.85
N GLU A 36 12.59 4.88 18.19
CA GLU A 36 13.43 3.70 18.35
C GLU A 36 12.99 2.61 17.35
N LEU A 37 13.97 1.86 16.83
CA LEU A 37 13.72 0.82 15.84
C LEU A 37 13.94 -0.57 16.45
N SER A 38 12.95 -1.44 16.32
CA SER A 38 13.07 -2.87 16.59
C SER A 38 12.95 -3.65 15.29
N HIS A 39 13.51 -4.87 15.24
CA HIS A 39 13.55 -5.67 14.02
C HIS A 39 13.05 -7.10 14.30
N ASP A 40 12.33 -7.68 13.36
CA ASP A 40 12.01 -9.11 13.32
C ASP A 40 11.72 -9.55 11.88
N ASP A 41 11.42 -10.83 11.69
CA ASP A 41 11.17 -11.43 10.38
C ASP A 41 9.68 -11.64 10.10
N LEU A 42 9.29 -11.46 8.83
CA LEU A 42 7.99 -11.81 8.26
C LEU A 42 8.20 -12.53 6.93
N GLY A 43 7.26 -13.37 6.51
CA GLY A 43 7.25 -13.98 5.19
C GLY A 43 8.19 -15.17 5.08
N GLY A 44 8.90 -15.28 3.95
CA GLY A 44 9.83 -16.36 3.68
C GLY A 44 11.03 -16.36 4.62
N ALA A 45 11.55 -15.20 4.98
CA ALA A 45 12.59 -15.03 6.00
C ALA A 45 12.15 -15.59 7.36
N ALA A 46 10.92 -15.31 7.78
CA ALA A 46 10.34 -15.89 8.99
C ALA A 46 10.16 -17.41 8.87
N TYR A 47 9.72 -17.90 7.70
CA TYR A 47 9.58 -19.33 7.47
C TYR A 47 10.94 -20.05 7.56
N ASP A 48 11.99 -19.50 6.96
CA ASP A 48 13.33 -20.08 7.02
C ASP A 48 13.89 -20.12 8.45
N ARG A 49 13.55 -19.13 9.29
CA ARG A 49 14.04 -19.00 10.66
C ARG A 49 13.21 -19.75 11.71
N TYR A 50 11.89 -19.65 11.61
CA TYR A 50 10.92 -20.10 12.61
C TYR A 50 10.04 -21.27 12.14
N GLY A 51 10.09 -21.64 10.86
CA GLY A 51 9.24 -22.66 10.26
C GLY A 51 7.80 -22.18 9.94
N VAL A 52 7.49 -20.90 10.19
CA VAL A 52 6.19 -20.28 9.94
C VAL A 52 6.36 -18.88 9.35
N PRO A 53 5.45 -18.40 8.48
CA PRO A 53 5.60 -17.10 7.82
C PRO A 53 5.30 -15.90 8.73
N LEU A 54 4.81 -16.14 9.95
CA LEU A 54 4.65 -15.15 11.02
C LEU A 54 4.72 -15.88 12.37
N ALA A 55 5.83 -15.71 13.09
CA ALA A 55 5.99 -16.20 14.44
C ALA A 55 5.10 -15.42 15.43
N ASP A 56 4.71 -16.07 16.53
CA ASP A 56 3.87 -15.43 17.53
C ASP A 56 4.63 -14.32 18.26
N GLU A 57 5.94 -14.47 18.46
CA GLU A 57 6.81 -13.43 19.01
C GLU A 57 6.87 -12.18 18.12
N THR A 58 6.93 -12.34 16.80
CA THR A 58 6.85 -11.22 15.84
C THR A 58 5.50 -10.51 15.97
N LEU A 59 4.41 -11.28 16.08
CA LEU A 59 3.07 -10.72 16.23
C LEU A 59 2.91 -9.92 17.53
N GLU A 60 3.46 -10.42 18.65
CA GLU A 60 3.41 -9.70 19.93
C GLU A 60 4.24 -8.42 19.90
N ARG A 61 5.42 -8.42 19.26
CA ARG A 61 6.17 -7.18 18.99
C ARG A 61 5.36 -6.21 18.14
N ALA A 62 4.70 -6.71 17.10
CA ALA A 62 3.85 -5.90 16.23
C ALA A 62 2.66 -5.31 16.98
N ARG A 63 2.08 -6.00 17.98
CA ARG A 63 1.00 -5.49 18.83
C ARG A 63 1.42 -4.33 19.72
N VAL A 64 2.66 -4.33 20.22
CA VAL A 64 3.15 -3.27 21.13
C VAL A 64 3.91 -2.14 20.44
N ALA A 65 4.30 -2.30 19.18
CA ALA A 65 4.90 -1.22 18.39
C ALA A 65 3.90 -0.09 18.11
N ASP A 66 4.36 1.15 17.97
CA ASP A 66 3.51 2.29 17.62
C ASP A 66 3.24 2.35 16.11
N ALA A 67 4.18 1.85 15.29
CA ALA A 67 4.01 1.63 13.85
C ALA A 67 4.87 0.46 13.36
N ILE A 68 4.55 -0.04 12.16
CA ILE A 68 5.29 -1.14 11.51
C ILE A 68 5.72 -0.67 10.12
N LEU A 69 6.99 -0.84 9.77
CA LEU A 69 7.48 -0.70 8.40
C LEU A 69 7.76 -2.08 7.83
N LEU A 70 7.17 -2.38 6.68
CA LEU A 70 7.33 -3.65 5.97
C LEU A 70 7.98 -3.41 4.61
N GLY A 71 8.96 -4.24 4.23
CA GLY A 71 9.59 -4.22 2.93
C GLY A 71 8.73 -4.94 1.88
N ALA A 72 8.93 -6.25 1.71
CA ALA A 72 8.12 -7.06 0.80
C ALA A 72 8.06 -8.52 1.29
N VAL A 73 7.10 -9.30 0.81
CA VAL A 73 7.01 -10.74 1.11
C VAL A 73 6.85 -11.56 -0.17
N GLY A 74 7.33 -12.81 -0.16
CA GLY A 74 7.15 -13.77 -1.23
C GLY A 74 8.42 -14.04 -2.05
N GLY A 75 8.41 -15.17 -2.76
CA GLY A 75 9.50 -15.56 -3.65
C GLY A 75 9.40 -17.03 -4.09
N PRO A 76 10.01 -17.40 -5.24
CA PRO A 76 9.83 -18.71 -5.86
C PRO A 76 10.36 -19.86 -5.01
N LYS A 77 11.26 -19.58 -4.07
CA LYS A 77 11.78 -20.55 -3.09
C LYS A 77 10.66 -21.23 -2.29
N TRP A 78 9.56 -20.53 -2.03
CA TRP A 78 8.47 -21.01 -1.17
C TRP A 78 7.20 -21.38 -1.96
N ASP A 79 7.22 -21.43 -3.30
CA ASP A 79 6.03 -21.77 -4.09
C ASP A 79 5.59 -23.24 -3.93
N THR A 80 6.51 -24.12 -3.55
CA THR A 80 6.27 -25.56 -3.46
C THR A 80 5.92 -26.04 -2.05
N ILE A 81 5.99 -25.17 -1.04
CA ILE A 81 5.60 -25.53 0.33
C ILE A 81 4.08 -25.52 0.50
N ASP A 82 3.61 -26.00 1.66
CA ASP A 82 2.20 -25.97 2.03
C ASP A 82 1.60 -24.55 1.82
N PRO A 83 0.50 -24.40 1.05
CA PRO A 83 -0.18 -23.12 0.87
C PRO A 83 -0.57 -22.36 2.15
N ALA A 84 -0.68 -23.04 3.29
CA ALA A 84 -0.92 -22.44 4.60
C ALA A 84 0.35 -21.82 5.22
N LEU A 85 1.54 -22.22 4.78
CA LEU A 85 2.83 -21.77 5.28
C LEU A 85 3.56 -20.80 4.34
N ARG A 86 2.96 -20.46 3.19
CA ARG A 86 3.55 -19.53 2.23
C ARG A 86 3.71 -18.11 2.80
N PRO A 87 4.70 -17.32 2.33
CA PRO A 87 4.99 -15.98 2.85
C PRO A 87 3.79 -15.04 2.93
N GLU A 88 2.91 -15.05 1.92
CA GLU A 88 1.73 -14.18 1.84
C GLU A 88 0.72 -14.48 2.95
N ARG A 89 0.73 -15.69 3.53
CA ARG A 89 -0.09 -16.04 4.68
C ARG A 89 0.33 -15.28 5.94
N GLY A 90 1.63 -15.01 6.10
CA GLY A 90 2.14 -14.16 7.17
C GLY A 90 1.58 -12.74 7.07
N LEU A 91 1.61 -12.16 5.87
CA LEU A 91 1.08 -10.82 5.60
C LEU A 91 -0.43 -10.72 5.84
N LEU A 92 -1.22 -11.69 5.37
CA LEU A 92 -2.66 -11.72 5.64
C LEU A 92 -2.95 -11.91 7.14
N LYS A 93 -2.20 -12.78 7.83
CA LYS A 93 -2.36 -13.04 9.26
C LYS A 93 -2.05 -11.78 10.08
N ILE A 94 -0.94 -11.09 9.83
CA ILE A 94 -0.59 -9.88 10.60
C ILE A 94 -1.61 -8.76 10.41
N ARG A 95 -2.06 -8.50 9.17
CA ARG A 95 -3.09 -7.48 8.88
C ARG A 95 -4.40 -7.76 9.62
N SER A 96 -4.88 -9.00 9.56
CA SER A 96 -6.10 -9.42 10.25
C SER A 96 -5.95 -9.37 11.77
N GLN A 97 -4.85 -9.88 12.33
CA GLN A 97 -4.61 -9.95 13.78
C GLN A 97 -4.41 -8.59 14.44
N LEU A 98 -3.99 -7.59 13.67
CA LEU A 98 -3.86 -6.20 14.11
C LEU A 98 -5.08 -5.34 13.74
N GLY A 99 -6.07 -5.89 13.03
CA GLY A 99 -7.28 -5.14 12.64
C GLY A 99 -6.99 -4.00 11.66
N LEU A 100 -5.97 -4.12 10.82
CA LEU A 100 -5.55 -3.10 9.85
C LEU A 100 -6.48 -3.09 8.62
N PHE A 101 -7.72 -2.64 8.80
CA PHE A 101 -8.76 -2.73 7.78
C PHE A 101 -8.68 -1.64 6.71
N GLY A 102 -8.11 -0.47 7.01
CA GLY A 102 -8.08 0.69 6.13
C GLY A 102 -6.79 0.78 5.32
N ASN A 103 -6.79 0.30 4.08
CA ASN A 103 -5.64 0.42 3.19
C ASN A 103 -5.72 1.70 2.36
N LEU A 104 -4.71 2.56 2.49
CA LEU A 104 -4.54 3.81 1.75
C LEU A 104 -3.44 3.64 0.72
N ARG A 105 -3.78 3.82 -0.56
CA ARG A 105 -2.84 3.74 -1.70
C ARG A 105 -2.94 5.02 -2.53
N PRO A 106 -2.08 6.02 -2.28
CA PRO A 106 -1.99 7.21 -3.12
C PRO A 106 -1.33 6.85 -4.47
N ALA A 107 -2.01 7.18 -5.57
CA ALA A 107 -1.47 7.16 -6.92
C ALA A 107 -1.19 8.62 -7.35
N LEU A 108 0.01 9.09 -7.03
CA LEU A 108 0.50 10.43 -7.36
C LEU A 108 1.50 10.34 -8.52
N LEU A 109 1.30 11.14 -9.57
CA LEU A 109 2.29 11.28 -10.63
C LEU A 109 3.15 12.53 -10.41
N TYR A 110 4.38 12.30 -9.98
CA TYR A 110 5.43 13.33 -9.96
C TYR A 110 5.61 13.92 -11.37
N PRO A 111 5.61 15.26 -11.53
CA PRO A 111 5.79 15.89 -12.84
C PRO A 111 7.05 15.40 -13.59
N GLN A 112 8.12 15.11 -12.84
CA GLN A 112 9.40 14.59 -13.33
C GLN A 112 9.31 13.17 -13.90
N LEU A 113 8.21 12.46 -13.65
CA LEU A 113 7.93 11.09 -14.07
C LEU A 113 6.84 11.00 -15.13
N ALA A 114 6.30 12.13 -15.63
CA ALA A 114 5.22 12.11 -16.61
C ALA A 114 5.58 11.33 -17.89
N ALA A 115 6.86 11.29 -18.27
CA ALA A 115 7.36 10.54 -19.41
C ALA A 115 7.53 9.02 -19.15
N ALA A 116 7.47 8.58 -17.88
CA ALA A 116 7.53 7.16 -17.54
C ALA A 116 6.18 6.45 -17.74
N SER A 117 5.06 7.20 -17.76
CA SER A 117 3.75 6.64 -18.05
C SER A 117 3.62 6.24 -19.52
N THR A 118 2.89 5.15 -19.77
CA THR A 118 2.51 4.72 -21.13
C THR A 118 1.31 5.51 -21.67
N LEU A 119 0.61 6.26 -20.82
CA LEU A 119 -0.47 7.15 -21.23
C LEU A 119 0.09 8.49 -21.71
N LYS A 120 -0.68 9.17 -22.57
CA LYS A 120 -0.29 10.49 -23.06
C LYS A 120 -0.16 11.48 -21.89
N PRO A 121 0.88 12.33 -21.85
CA PRO A 121 1.12 13.24 -20.72
C PRO A 121 -0.09 14.10 -20.33
N GLU A 122 -0.89 14.57 -21.29
CA GLU A 122 -2.09 15.38 -21.01
C GLU A 122 -3.18 14.63 -20.23
N VAL A 123 -3.20 13.29 -20.30
CA VAL A 123 -4.16 12.43 -19.60
C VAL A 123 -3.75 12.22 -18.14
N VAL A 124 -2.45 12.03 -17.87
CA VAL A 124 -1.95 11.60 -16.55
C VAL A 124 -1.21 12.67 -15.77
N SER A 125 -0.65 13.70 -16.42
CA SER A 125 0.06 14.77 -15.71
C SER A 125 -0.85 15.47 -14.71
N GLY A 126 -0.38 15.56 -13.46
CA GLY A 126 -1.14 16.06 -12.31
C GLY A 126 -2.08 15.02 -11.68
N LEU A 127 -1.86 13.73 -11.91
CA LEU A 127 -2.61 12.65 -11.25
C LEU A 127 -2.36 12.68 -9.74
N ASP A 128 -3.43 12.74 -8.96
CA ASP A 128 -3.43 12.63 -7.51
C ASP A 128 -4.74 11.95 -7.06
N ILE A 129 -4.71 10.62 -6.98
CA ILE A 129 -5.84 9.80 -6.54
C ILE A 129 -5.46 9.09 -5.24
N LEU A 130 -6.38 9.02 -4.29
CA LEU A 130 -6.27 8.14 -3.13
C LEU A 130 -7.25 6.98 -3.26
N ILE A 131 -6.75 5.74 -3.27
CA ILE A 131 -7.60 4.55 -3.18
C ILE A 131 -7.64 4.07 -1.73
N VAL A 132 -8.84 3.98 -1.20
CA VAL A 132 -9.18 3.47 0.13
C VAL A 132 -9.81 2.08 -0.04
N ARG A 133 -9.03 1.06 0.26
CA ARG A 133 -9.38 -0.36 0.10
C ARG A 133 -9.69 -0.97 1.46
N GLU A 134 -10.80 -1.69 1.56
CA GLU A 134 -11.03 -2.58 2.71
C GLU A 134 -10.05 -3.76 2.64
N LEU A 135 -9.30 -4.03 3.71
CA LEU A 135 -8.14 -4.93 3.65
C LEU A 135 -8.30 -6.26 4.40
N THR A 136 -9.32 -6.39 5.27
CA THR A 136 -9.42 -7.48 6.25
C THR A 136 -10.66 -8.36 6.10
N GLY A 137 -11.54 -8.05 5.15
CA GLY A 137 -12.77 -8.78 4.87
C GLY A 137 -12.88 -9.20 3.41
N GLY A 138 -14.12 -9.45 2.98
CA GLY A 138 -14.43 -9.84 1.62
C GLY A 138 -13.92 -11.24 1.23
N ILE A 139 -13.79 -11.49 -0.07
CA ILE A 139 -13.50 -12.82 -0.63
C ILE A 139 -12.13 -13.38 -0.22
N TYR A 140 -11.23 -12.54 0.28
CA TYR A 140 -9.88 -12.93 0.68
C TYR A 140 -9.91 -13.74 1.99
N PHE A 141 -10.86 -13.40 2.87
CA PHE A 141 -11.03 -13.98 4.20
C PHE A 141 -12.33 -14.78 4.37
N GLY A 142 -13.27 -14.64 3.42
CA GLY A 142 -14.59 -15.25 3.49
C GLY A 142 -14.59 -16.77 3.60
N GLN A 143 -15.54 -17.27 4.39
CA GLN A 143 -15.80 -18.69 4.61
C GLN A 143 -17.28 -18.99 4.34
N PRO A 144 -17.63 -20.21 3.89
CA PRO A 144 -16.72 -21.32 3.58
C PRO A 144 -15.93 -21.12 2.28
N ARG A 145 -14.75 -21.74 2.19
CA ARG A 145 -13.96 -21.84 0.96
C ARG A 145 -13.31 -23.21 0.84
N GLU A 146 -13.42 -23.85 -0.32
CA GLU A 146 -13.02 -25.24 -0.47
C GLU A 146 -12.73 -25.61 -1.92
N ARG A 147 -11.85 -26.61 -2.11
CA ARG A 147 -11.73 -27.39 -3.34
C ARG A 147 -12.08 -28.83 -3.03
N LYS A 148 -13.02 -29.43 -3.75
CA LYS A 148 -13.48 -30.80 -3.54
C LYS A 148 -13.69 -31.54 -4.86
N VAL A 149 -13.71 -32.86 -4.76
CA VAL A 149 -14.15 -33.75 -5.85
C VAL A 149 -15.56 -34.21 -5.50
N LEU A 150 -16.51 -33.97 -6.39
CA LEU A 150 -17.89 -34.39 -6.26
C LEU A 150 -18.03 -35.90 -6.49
N ASP A 151 -19.16 -36.48 -6.09
CA ASP A 151 -19.41 -37.92 -6.22
C ASP A 151 -19.33 -38.42 -7.69
N ASN A 152 -19.60 -37.55 -8.66
CA ASN A 152 -19.46 -37.82 -10.09
C ASN A 152 -18.01 -37.74 -10.61
N GLY A 153 -17.02 -37.49 -9.74
CA GLY A 153 -15.61 -37.30 -10.07
C GLY A 153 -15.24 -35.88 -10.53
N GLU A 154 -16.18 -34.94 -10.59
CA GLU A 154 -15.93 -33.56 -11.02
C GLU A 154 -15.23 -32.75 -9.94
N ARG A 155 -14.24 -31.94 -10.32
CA ARG A 155 -13.57 -31.00 -9.41
C ARG A 155 -14.42 -29.74 -9.29
N MET A 156 -14.79 -29.38 -8.07
CA MET A 156 -15.51 -28.16 -7.74
C MET A 156 -14.68 -27.31 -6.78
N ALA A 157 -14.74 -25.99 -6.93
CA ALA A 157 -14.17 -25.04 -6.00
C ALA A 157 -15.13 -23.88 -5.77
N TYR A 158 -15.11 -23.29 -4.57
CA TYR A 158 -15.87 -22.08 -4.27
C TYR A 158 -15.16 -21.24 -3.21
N ASP A 159 -15.38 -19.93 -3.29
CA ASP A 159 -14.94 -18.91 -2.34
C ASP A 159 -16.16 -18.02 -2.02
N THR A 160 -16.22 -17.48 -0.80
CA THR A 160 -17.37 -16.69 -0.32
C THR A 160 -16.96 -15.22 -0.19
N LEU A 161 -17.81 -14.28 -0.64
CA LEU A 161 -17.61 -12.83 -0.51
C LEU A 161 -18.60 -12.23 0.52
N PRO A 162 -18.33 -12.35 1.83
CA PRO A 162 -19.15 -11.73 2.85
C PRO A 162 -18.67 -10.32 3.18
N TYR A 163 -19.63 -9.44 3.48
CA TYR A 163 -19.40 -8.21 4.21
C TYR A 163 -20.55 -8.00 5.20
N SER A 164 -20.21 -7.62 6.42
CA SER A 164 -21.17 -7.08 7.38
C SER A 164 -21.26 -5.56 7.27
N GLU A 165 -22.39 -5.01 7.72
CA GLU A 165 -22.61 -3.55 7.74
C GLU A 165 -21.47 -2.80 8.47
N SER A 166 -21.00 -3.32 9.60
CA SER A 166 -19.95 -2.68 10.40
C SER A 166 -18.59 -2.63 9.68
N GLU A 167 -18.27 -3.65 8.88
CA GLU A 167 -17.06 -3.67 8.05
C GLU A 167 -17.11 -2.64 6.94
N VAL A 168 -18.26 -2.46 6.28
CA VAL A 168 -18.45 -1.42 5.26
C VAL A 168 -18.45 -0.03 5.90
N ARG A 169 -19.16 0.14 7.02
CA ARG A 169 -19.30 1.43 7.69
C ARG A 169 -17.94 2.00 8.13
N ARG A 170 -17.06 1.17 8.71
CA ARG A 170 -15.73 1.63 9.16
C ARG A 170 -14.83 2.09 8.01
N ILE A 171 -14.83 1.39 6.88
CA ILE A 171 -13.98 1.78 5.73
C ILE A 171 -14.58 2.97 4.98
N ALA A 172 -15.91 3.04 4.87
CA ALA A 172 -16.60 4.22 4.32
C ALA A 172 -16.25 5.47 5.12
N LYS A 173 -16.29 5.39 6.46
CA LYS A 173 -15.90 6.50 7.34
C LYS A 173 -14.47 6.98 7.06
N VAL A 174 -13.51 6.06 6.99
CA VAL A 174 -12.11 6.40 6.63
C VAL A 174 -12.05 7.11 5.28
N ALA A 175 -12.78 6.64 4.27
CA ALA A 175 -12.76 7.27 2.96
C ALA A 175 -13.38 8.67 2.94
N PHE A 176 -14.46 8.89 3.69
CA PHE A 176 -15.05 10.21 3.85
C PHE A 176 -14.13 11.16 4.63
N ASP A 177 -13.51 10.69 5.72
CA ASP A 177 -12.51 11.46 6.48
C ASP A 177 -11.33 11.88 5.58
N MET A 178 -10.86 10.97 4.70
CA MET A 178 -9.80 11.29 3.73
C MET A 178 -10.27 12.25 2.63
N ALA A 179 -11.50 12.12 2.14
CA ALA A 179 -12.05 13.06 1.15
C ALA A 179 -12.19 14.48 1.73
N MET A 180 -12.54 14.60 3.01
CA MET A 180 -12.70 15.88 3.72
C MET A 180 -11.42 16.73 3.76
N VAL A 181 -10.25 16.08 3.85
CA VAL A 181 -8.95 16.75 3.86
C VAL A 181 -8.32 16.87 2.48
N ARG A 182 -9.05 16.47 1.43
CA ARG A 182 -8.66 16.54 0.02
C ARG A 182 -9.66 17.42 -0.76
N ASN A 183 -10.04 17.04 -1.97
CA ASN A 183 -10.92 17.83 -2.83
C ASN A 183 -12.41 17.59 -2.56
N LYS A 184 -12.75 16.94 -1.44
CA LYS A 184 -14.12 16.64 -1.01
C LYS A 184 -14.93 15.88 -2.06
N LYS A 185 -14.29 14.96 -2.77
CA LYS A 185 -14.95 14.05 -3.73
C LYS A 185 -14.66 12.60 -3.40
N LEU A 186 -15.71 11.80 -3.29
CA LEU A 186 -15.61 10.37 -3.03
C LEU A 186 -16.34 9.58 -4.10
N CYS A 187 -15.64 8.64 -4.74
CA CYS A 187 -16.24 7.66 -5.65
C CYS A 187 -16.28 6.29 -4.97
N SER A 188 -17.47 5.80 -4.64
CA SER A 188 -17.67 4.44 -4.16
C SER A 188 -17.78 3.48 -5.34
N VAL A 189 -16.86 2.51 -5.42
CA VAL A 189 -16.80 1.55 -6.52
C VAL A 189 -17.30 0.17 -6.07
N ASP A 190 -18.27 -0.38 -6.80
CA ASP A 190 -18.93 -1.65 -6.45
C ASP A 190 -19.40 -2.44 -7.70
N LYS A 191 -20.13 -3.55 -7.48
CA LYS A 191 -20.86 -4.28 -8.53
C LYS A 191 -22.33 -4.49 -8.13
N ALA A 192 -23.01 -3.44 -7.65
CA ALA A 192 -24.35 -3.53 -7.06
C ALA A 192 -25.45 -3.99 -8.05
N ASN A 193 -25.20 -3.94 -9.36
CA ASN A 193 -26.09 -4.50 -10.37
C ASN A 193 -26.10 -6.04 -10.43
N VAL A 194 -25.17 -6.71 -9.73
CA VAL A 194 -25.05 -8.17 -9.73
C VAL A 194 -24.93 -8.74 -8.32
N LEU A 195 -24.08 -8.15 -7.48
CA LEU A 195 -23.67 -8.76 -6.21
C LEU A 195 -24.45 -8.20 -5.03
N ALA A 196 -25.05 -9.08 -4.22
CA ALA A 196 -25.74 -8.69 -2.98
C ALA A 196 -24.80 -8.00 -1.98
N SER A 197 -23.54 -8.44 -1.87
CA SER A 197 -22.52 -7.79 -1.05
C SER A 197 -22.27 -6.34 -1.49
N SER A 198 -22.26 -6.08 -2.80
CA SER A 198 -22.12 -4.74 -3.36
C SER A 198 -23.39 -3.88 -3.21
N GLN A 199 -24.57 -4.48 -3.15
CA GLN A 199 -25.82 -3.77 -2.84
C GLN A 199 -25.79 -3.25 -1.42
N LEU A 200 -25.49 -4.13 -0.45
CA LEU A 200 -25.27 -3.73 0.94
C LEU A 200 -24.17 -2.68 1.05
N TRP A 201 -23.05 -2.85 0.34
CA TRP A 201 -21.96 -1.88 0.32
C TRP A 201 -22.46 -0.48 -0.04
N ARG A 202 -23.21 -0.37 -1.14
CA ARG A 202 -23.75 0.90 -1.62
C ARG A 202 -24.70 1.54 -0.62
N GLU A 203 -25.65 0.77 -0.08
CA GLU A 203 -26.62 1.23 0.92
C GLU A 203 -25.91 1.83 2.14
N VAL A 204 -24.92 1.12 2.68
CA VAL A 204 -24.18 1.58 3.87
C VAL A 204 -23.33 2.81 3.57
N VAL A 205 -22.69 2.90 2.40
CA VAL A 205 -21.91 4.10 2.02
C VAL A 205 -22.84 5.32 1.89
N GLU A 206 -24.03 5.17 1.29
CA GLU A 206 -25.04 6.22 1.20
C GLU A 206 -25.56 6.66 2.58
N GLU A 207 -25.68 5.73 3.52
CA GLU A 207 -26.03 6.06 4.90
C GLU A 207 -24.94 6.89 5.60
N VAL A 208 -23.68 6.47 5.49
CA VAL A 208 -22.54 7.21 6.07
C VAL A 208 -22.43 8.60 5.45
N ALA A 209 -22.73 8.76 4.16
CA ALA A 209 -22.69 10.05 3.46
C ALA A 209 -23.52 11.14 4.13
N LYS A 210 -24.58 10.78 4.86
CA LYS A 210 -25.44 11.73 5.58
C LYS A 210 -24.68 12.49 6.68
N ASP A 211 -23.61 11.90 7.21
CA ASP A 211 -22.74 12.52 8.20
C ASP A 211 -21.67 13.43 7.57
N TYR A 212 -21.53 13.42 6.23
CA TYR A 212 -20.51 14.16 5.47
C TYR A 212 -21.13 14.99 4.33
N PRO A 213 -22.00 15.97 4.64
CA PRO A 213 -22.73 16.75 3.62
C PRO A 213 -21.84 17.60 2.71
N GLU A 214 -20.58 17.83 3.09
CA GLU A 214 -19.60 18.58 2.29
C GLU A 214 -18.91 17.72 1.22
N VAL A 215 -18.99 16.38 1.30
CA VAL A 215 -18.34 15.47 0.37
C VAL A 215 -19.30 15.11 -0.77
N GLU A 216 -18.88 15.36 -2.00
CA GLU A 216 -19.59 14.90 -3.19
C GLU A 216 -19.40 13.38 -3.33
N LEU A 217 -20.43 12.61 -2.96
CA LEU A 217 -20.47 11.17 -3.17
C LEU A 217 -20.97 10.85 -4.59
N SER A 218 -20.21 9.99 -5.28
CA SER A 218 -20.61 9.36 -6.53
C SER A 218 -20.44 7.83 -6.43
N HIS A 219 -21.13 7.09 -7.29
CA HIS A 219 -20.99 5.64 -7.38
C HIS A 219 -20.61 5.21 -8.79
N MET A 220 -19.74 4.21 -8.90
CA MET A 220 -19.31 3.66 -10.17
C MET A 220 -19.20 2.14 -10.11
N TYR A 221 -19.54 1.45 -11.20
CA TYR A 221 -19.28 0.01 -11.26
C TYR A 221 -17.79 -0.26 -11.52
N VAL A 222 -17.26 -1.33 -10.93
CA VAL A 222 -15.82 -1.67 -11.00
C VAL A 222 -15.27 -1.77 -12.43
N ASP A 223 -16.05 -2.30 -13.37
CA ASP A 223 -15.67 -2.36 -14.78
C ASP A 223 -15.59 -0.98 -15.43
N ASN A 224 -16.55 -0.09 -15.13
CA ASN A 224 -16.47 1.30 -15.58
C ASN A 224 -15.32 2.05 -14.88
N ALA A 225 -15.08 1.83 -13.59
CA ALA A 225 -13.96 2.43 -12.87
C ALA A 225 -12.62 2.05 -13.50
N ALA A 226 -12.44 0.76 -13.86
CA ALA A 226 -11.27 0.32 -14.61
C ALA A 226 -11.13 1.04 -15.95
N MET A 227 -12.21 1.26 -16.69
CA MET A 227 -12.16 2.06 -17.92
C MET A 227 -11.83 3.53 -17.67
N GLN A 228 -12.41 4.14 -16.63
CA GLN A 228 -12.22 5.55 -16.29
C GLN A 228 -10.81 5.86 -15.81
N LEU A 229 -10.16 4.94 -15.10
CA LEU A 229 -8.75 5.06 -14.72
C LEU A 229 -7.83 5.16 -15.95
N VAL A 230 -8.18 4.54 -17.07
CA VAL A 230 -7.41 4.71 -18.32
C VAL A 230 -7.86 5.97 -19.07
N ARG A 231 -9.17 6.22 -19.14
CA ARG A 231 -9.75 7.25 -20.01
C ARG A 231 -9.54 8.67 -19.48
N ALA A 232 -9.81 8.89 -18.21
CA ALA A 232 -9.82 10.20 -17.57
C ALA A 232 -9.57 10.07 -16.06
N PRO A 233 -8.37 9.60 -15.64
CA PRO A 233 -8.11 9.27 -14.24
C PRO A 233 -8.20 10.48 -13.31
N LYS A 234 -7.87 11.69 -13.79
CA LYS A 234 -7.93 12.94 -13.03
C LYS A 234 -9.35 13.37 -12.59
N GLN A 235 -10.38 12.62 -12.96
CA GLN A 235 -11.73 12.84 -12.42
C GLN A 235 -11.87 12.38 -10.96
N PHE A 236 -11.02 11.44 -10.53
CA PHE A 236 -11.06 10.87 -9.19
C PHE A 236 -10.24 11.70 -8.20
N ASP A 237 -10.75 11.80 -6.98
CA ASP A 237 -10.02 12.31 -5.82
C ASP A 237 -9.78 11.16 -4.83
N VAL A 238 -10.84 10.70 -4.17
CA VAL A 238 -10.83 9.50 -3.33
C VAL A 238 -11.72 8.42 -3.95
N ILE A 239 -11.22 7.20 -4.03
CA ILE A 239 -11.99 6.01 -4.39
C ILE A 239 -12.10 5.12 -3.15
N VAL A 240 -13.30 4.63 -2.84
CA VAL A 240 -13.49 3.60 -1.80
C VAL A 240 -14.09 2.35 -2.39
N THR A 241 -13.55 1.18 -2.05
CA THR A 241 -14.01 -0.09 -2.60
C THR A 241 -13.62 -1.29 -1.73
N ASP A 242 -14.16 -2.45 -2.06
CA ASP A 242 -13.92 -3.70 -1.35
C ASP A 242 -12.49 -4.23 -1.54
N ASN A 243 -12.17 -5.33 -0.86
CA ASN A 243 -10.83 -5.89 -0.88
C ASN A 243 -10.34 -6.32 -2.26
N MET A 244 -11.17 -7.02 -3.04
CA MET A 244 -10.76 -7.58 -4.33
C MET A 244 -10.73 -6.50 -5.42
N PHE A 245 -11.74 -5.64 -5.47
CA PHE A 245 -11.79 -4.53 -6.41
C PHE A 245 -10.70 -3.51 -6.10
N GLY A 246 -10.45 -3.24 -4.81
CA GLY A 246 -9.38 -2.35 -4.38
C GLY A 246 -8.00 -2.86 -4.75
N ASP A 247 -7.77 -4.16 -4.67
CA ASP A 247 -6.54 -4.80 -5.16
C ASP A 247 -6.31 -4.45 -6.63
N ILE A 248 -7.28 -4.79 -7.49
CA ILE A 248 -7.19 -4.64 -8.93
C ILE A 248 -7.08 -3.17 -9.35
N LEU A 249 -7.94 -2.30 -8.81
CA LEU A 249 -7.98 -0.89 -9.20
C LEU A 249 -6.76 -0.12 -8.69
N SER A 250 -6.23 -0.47 -7.51
CA SER A 250 -5.03 0.19 -7.00
C SER A 250 -3.79 -0.21 -7.77
N ASP A 251 -3.64 -1.47 -8.17
CA ASP A 251 -2.56 -1.89 -9.06
C ASP A 251 -2.71 -1.26 -10.46
N GLN A 252 -3.94 -1.11 -10.96
CA GLN A 252 -4.18 -0.39 -12.21
C GLN A 252 -3.81 1.09 -12.11
N ALA A 253 -4.28 1.80 -11.07
CA ALA A 253 -3.96 3.20 -10.82
C ALA A 253 -2.45 3.40 -10.64
N SER A 254 -1.79 2.43 -10.02
CA SER A 254 -0.35 2.41 -9.85
C SER A 254 0.39 2.48 -11.18
N MET A 255 -0.01 1.67 -12.14
CA MET A 255 0.63 1.62 -13.45
C MET A 255 0.36 2.88 -14.31
N LEU A 256 -0.68 3.67 -14.00
CA LEU A 256 -0.90 4.97 -14.66
C LEU A 256 0.26 5.93 -14.41
N THR A 257 0.94 5.80 -13.27
CA THR A 257 2.08 6.66 -12.89
C THR A 257 3.39 6.26 -13.59
N GLY A 258 3.41 5.12 -14.29
CA GLY A 258 4.57 4.60 -15.01
C GLY A 258 5.45 3.63 -14.22
N SER A 259 5.44 3.68 -12.88
CA SER A 259 6.13 2.68 -12.06
C SER A 259 5.42 2.43 -10.73
N ILE A 260 5.20 1.14 -10.43
CA ILE A 260 4.79 0.70 -9.09
C ILE A 260 5.86 0.97 -8.02
N GLY A 261 7.13 1.15 -8.43
CA GLY A 261 8.28 1.42 -7.57
C GLY A 261 8.26 2.78 -6.85
N MET A 262 7.26 3.62 -7.14
CA MET A 262 7.07 4.94 -6.52
C MET A 262 5.93 4.99 -5.50
N LEU A 263 5.20 3.90 -5.30
CA LEU A 263 3.90 3.96 -4.64
C LEU A 263 3.97 3.42 -3.23
N PRO A 264 3.87 4.28 -2.21
CA PRO A 264 3.76 3.85 -0.83
C PRO A 264 2.33 3.36 -0.55
N SER A 265 2.16 2.67 0.57
CA SER A 265 0.85 2.37 1.12
C SER A 265 0.85 2.37 2.64
N ALA A 266 -0.33 2.59 3.22
CA ALA A 266 -0.58 2.47 4.64
C ALA A 266 -1.76 1.55 4.88
N SER A 267 -1.66 0.67 5.88
CA SER A 267 -2.75 -0.17 6.37
C SER A 267 -3.01 0.21 7.81
N LEU A 268 -4.15 0.84 8.09
CA LEU A 268 -4.47 1.47 9.38
C LEU A 268 -5.54 0.68 10.12
N ASP A 269 -5.41 0.63 11.45
CA ASP A 269 -6.49 0.21 12.35
C ASP A 269 -7.42 1.39 12.72
N ALA A 270 -8.40 1.14 13.59
CA ALA A 270 -9.35 2.15 14.04
C ALA A 270 -8.71 3.25 14.92
N GLY A 271 -7.50 3.02 15.43
CA GLY A 271 -6.74 3.92 16.29
C GLY A 271 -5.60 4.65 15.56
N ASN A 272 -5.55 4.59 14.22
CA ASN A 272 -4.49 5.14 13.38
C ASN A 272 -3.10 4.52 13.59
N LYS A 273 -3.01 3.39 14.29
CA LYS A 273 -1.80 2.57 14.27
C LYS A 273 -1.74 1.86 12.92
N GLY A 274 -0.57 1.93 12.29
CA GLY A 274 -0.40 1.53 10.90
C GLY A 274 0.73 0.54 10.65
N MET A 275 0.55 -0.24 9.60
CA MET A 275 1.64 -0.91 8.88
C MET A 275 1.82 -0.23 7.53
N TYR A 276 3.06 0.13 7.22
CA TYR A 276 3.43 0.93 6.05
C TYR A 276 4.38 0.12 5.17
N GLU A 277 4.04 0.01 3.90
CA GLU A 277 4.73 -0.87 2.95
C GLU A 277 4.65 -0.30 1.53
N PRO A 278 5.66 -0.52 0.69
CA PRO A 278 5.55 -0.22 -0.73
C PRO A 278 4.48 -1.12 -1.38
N CYS A 279 3.83 -0.64 -2.44
CA CYS A 279 2.86 -1.44 -3.19
C CYS A 279 3.51 -2.55 -4.04
N HIS A 280 4.80 -2.43 -4.36
CA HIS A 280 5.49 -3.39 -5.22
C HIS A 280 5.82 -4.70 -4.47
N GLY A 281 5.94 -5.81 -5.22
CA GLY A 281 6.32 -7.11 -4.66
C GLY A 281 7.81 -7.22 -4.31
N SER A 282 8.23 -8.43 -3.96
CA SER A 282 9.61 -8.74 -3.54
C SER A 282 10.66 -8.79 -4.66
N ALA A 283 10.25 -8.71 -5.93
CA ALA A 283 11.12 -8.68 -7.11
C ALA A 283 12.35 -9.63 -7.01
N PRO A 284 12.12 -10.95 -6.83
CA PRO A 284 13.18 -11.91 -6.50
C PRO A 284 14.23 -12.07 -7.61
N ASP A 285 13.90 -11.68 -8.83
CA ASP A 285 14.77 -11.67 -10.01
C ASP A 285 15.87 -10.60 -9.94
N ILE A 286 15.67 -9.52 -9.18
CA ILE A 286 16.65 -8.43 -8.99
C ILE A 286 17.21 -8.32 -7.56
N ALA A 287 16.74 -9.17 -6.64
CA ALA A 287 17.17 -9.19 -5.26
C ALA A 287 18.71 -9.33 -5.14
N GLY A 288 19.33 -8.43 -4.36
CA GLY A 288 20.79 -8.43 -4.12
C GLY A 288 21.62 -7.85 -5.27
N GLN A 289 21.00 -7.35 -6.34
CA GLN A 289 21.70 -6.70 -7.45
C GLN A 289 21.90 -5.19 -7.23
N GLY A 290 21.25 -4.61 -6.20
CA GLY A 290 21.36 -3.18 -5.88
C GLY A 290 20.70 -2.27 -6.92
N VAL A 291 19.65 -2.77 -7.58
CA VAL A 291 18.92 -2.05 -8.65
C VAL A 291 17.46 -1.77 -8.29
N ALA A 292 16.96 -2.23 -7.14
CA ALA A 292 15.61 -1.92 -6.69
C ALA A 292 15.43 -0.42 -6.43
N ASN A 293 14.21 0.06 -6.61
CA ASN A 293 13.81 1.42 -6.31
C ASN A 293 13.42 1.55 -4.84
N PRO A 294 14.16 2.30 -3.99
CA PRO A 294 13.81 2.44 -2.58
C PRO A 294 12.70 3.49 -2.34
N LEU A 295 12.32 4.28 -3.34
CA LEU A 295 11.50 5.47 -3.17
C LEU A 295 10.09 5.17 -2.63
N ALA A 296 9.43 4.09 -3.06
CA ALA A 296 8.15 3.67 -2.46
C ALA A 296 8.24 3.37 -0.96
N THR A 297 9.33 2.71 -0.51
CA THR A 297 9.52 2.40 0.91
C THR A 297 9.86 3.67 1.70
N ILE A 298 10.68 4.57 1.13
CA ILE A 298 10.96 5.88 1.71
C ILE A 298 9.68 6.72 1.84
N LEU A 299 8.83 6.75 0.82
CA LEU A 299 7.54 7.46 0.88
C LEU A 299 6.56 6.79 1.86
N SER A 300 6.70 5.48 2.11
CA SER A 300 5.95 4.78 3.16
C SER A 300 6.36 5.26 4.56
N VAL A 301 7.63 5.64 4.76
CA VAL A 301 8.08 6.34 5.97
C VAL A 301 7.37 7.69 6.11
N SER A 302 7.24 8.47 5.03
CA SER A 302 6.47 9.73 5.07
C SER A 302 5.02 9.50 5.52
N MET A 303 4.34 8.52 4.92
CA MET A 303 2.98 8.15 5.32
C MET A 303 2.91 7.77 6.80
N MET A 304 3.87 7.01 7.31
CA MET A 304 3.94 6.65 8.73
C MET A 304 4.05 7.85 9.66
N LEU A 305 4.97 8.77 9.36
CA LEU A 305 5.15 9.99 10.12
C LEU A 305 3.86 10.82 10.12
N ARG A 306 3.20 10.93 8.95
CA ARG A 306 1.95 11.69 8.79
C ARG A 306 0.77 11.06 9.54
N TYR A 307 0.49 9.78 9.31
CA TYR A 307 -0.77 9.15 9.74
C TYR A 307 -0.72 8.56 11.16
N SER A 308 0.40 7.95 11.57
CA SER A 308 0.50 7.35 12.92
C SER A 308 1.11 8.30 13.95
N PHE A 309 2.02 9.19 13.54
CA PHE A 309 2.74 10.05 14.49
C PHE A 309 2.35 11.53 14.44
N ASN A 310 1.55 11.95 13.46
CA ASN A 310 1.15 13.34 13.25
C ASN A 310 2.36 14.29 13.08
N GLU A 311 3.47 13.78 12.56
CA GLU A 311 4.72 14.50 12.30
C GLU A 311 4.75 15.05 10.87
N VAL A 312 3.77 15.91 10.56
CA VAL A 312 3.51 16.39 9.18
C VAL A 312 4.72 17.09 8.59
N ALA A 313 5.44 17.90 9.37
CA ALA A 313 6.63 18.61 8.88
C ALA A 313 7.75 17.65 8.46
N ALA A 314 7.95 16.55 9.18
CA ALA A 314 8.94 15.55 8.85
C ALA A 314 8.53 14.72 7.62
N ALA A 315 7.23 14.40 7.51
CA ALA A 315 6.65 13.74 6.34
C ALA A 315 6.83 14.59 5.06
N ASP A 316 6.40 15.85 5.11
CA ASP A 316 6.52 16.79 3.99
C ASP A 316 7.99 16.97 3.55
N ALA A 317 8.93 17.01 4.50
CA ALA A 317 10.35 17.12 4.19
C ALA A 317 10.90 15.88 3.45
N ILE A 318 10.45 14.67 3.79
CA ILE A 318 10.82 13.45 3.06
C ILE A 318 10.26 13.49 1.64
N GLU A 319 8.98 13.86 1.47
CA GLU A 319 8.34 13.98 0.16
C GLU A 319 9.04 15.02 -0.71
N GLN A 320 9.41 16.16 -0.13
CA GLN A 320 10.17 17.21 -0.80
C GLN A 320 11.58 16.74 -1.18
N ALA A 321 12.27 16.02 -0.30
CA ALA A 321 13.59 15.45 -0.60
C ALA A 321 13.53 14.48 -1.79
N VAL A 322 12.50 13.62 -1.85
CA VAL A 322 12.25 12.73 -3.00
C VAL A 322 12.02 13.53 -4.28
N SER A 323 11.18 14.57 -4.23
CA SER A 323 10.95 15.45 -5.39
C SER A 323 12.24 16.11 -5.88
N LEU A 324 13.06 16.65 -4.97
CA LEU A 324 14.34 17.29 -5.31
C LEU A 324 15.34 16.31 -5.94
N VAL A 325 15.35 15.05 -5.52
CA VAL A 325 16.18 14.01 -6.13
C VAL A 325 15.70 13.67 -7.54
N LEU A 326 14.38 13.62 -7.75
CA LEU A 326 13.81 13.42 -9.07
C LEU A 326 14.10 14.61 -10.02
N ASP A 327 14.13 15.85 -9.50
CA ASP A 327 14.52 17.06 -10.25
C ASP A 327 15.99 17.05 -10.70
N GLN A 328 16.87 16.36 -9.96
CA GLN A 328 18.27 16.16 -10.36
C GLN A 328 18.44 15.16 -11.52
N GLY A 329 17.35 14.56 -12.00
CA GLY A 329 17.38 13.59 -13.10
C GLY A 329 17.88 12.21 -12.69
N LEU A 330 18.03 11.92 -11.39
CA LEU A 330 18.42 10.60 -10.90
C LEU A 330 17.25 9.61 -11.02
N ARG A 331 17.50 8.42 -11.58
CA ARG A 331 16.48 7.38 -11.79
C ARG A 331 17.04 5.99 -11.51
N THR A 332 16.28 5.16 -10.81
CA THR A 332 16.49 3.70 -10.81
C THR A 332 15.97 3.10 -12.12
N GLY A 333 16.26 1.82 -12.37
CA GLY A 333 15.98 1.20 -13.67
C GLY A 333 14.51 1.22 -14.10
N ASP A 334 13.60 1.11 -13.15
CA ASP A 334 12.14 1.07 -13.34
C ASP A 334 11.50 2.40 -13.73
N ILE A 335 12.14 3.53 -13.39
CA ILE A 335 11.67 4.89 -13.71
C ILE A 335 12.61 5.61 -14.70
N MET A 336 13.48 4.87 -15.38
CA MET A 336 14.45 5.45 -16.29
C MET A 336 13.77 6.11 -17.50
N ALA A 337 14.20 7.31 -17.85
CA ALA A 337 13.76 8.04 -19.04
C ALA A 337 14.97 8.62 -19.79
N GLU A 338 14.77 8.97 -21.06
CA GLU A 338 15.81 9.63 -21.87
C GLU A 338 16.28 10.93 -21.20
N GLY A 339 17.60 11.18 -21.22
CA GLY A 339 18.21 12.35 -20.60
C GLY A 339 18.39 12.27 -19.07
N CYS A 340 17.91 11.21 -18.41
CA CYS A 340 18.13 10.98 -16.98
C CYS A 340 19.42 10.19 -16.70
N GLN A 341 19.90 10.23 -15.46
CA GLN A 341 21.03 9.47 -14.98
C GLN A 341 20.55 8.21 -14.23
N LYS A 342 20.96 7.03 -14.72
CA LYS A 342 20.69 5.77 -14.05
C LYS A 342 21.54 5.64 -12.78
N VAL A 343 20.91 5.28 -11.66
CA VAL A 343 21.54 5.01 -10.37
C VAL A 343 21.01 3.70 -9.76
N GLY A 344 21.80 3.10 -8.86
CA GLY A 344 21.37 1.94 -8.05
C GLY A 344 20.62 2.33 -6.78
N THR A 345 20.16 1.32 -6.03
CA THR A 345 19.36 1.47 -4.80
C THR A 345 20.05 2.37 -3.77
N VAL A 346 21.31 2.08 -3.45
CA VAL A 346 22.10 2.82 -2.46
C VAL A 346 22.31 4.27 -2.89
N GLN A 347 22.66 4.50 -4.16
CA GLN A 347 22.88 5.84 -4.69
C GLN A 347 21.60 6.69 -4.64
N MET A 348 20.43 6.08 -4.90
CA MET A 348 19.14 6.75 -4.78
C MET A 348 18.84 7.12 -3.32
N GLY A 349 19.00 6.19 -2.39
CA GLY A 349 18.77 6.44 -0.96
C GLY A 349 19.72 7.49 -0.38
N ASP A 350 21.01 7.43 -0.72
CA ASP A 350 22.02 8.41 -0.32
C ASP A 350 21.69 9.82 -0.88
N ALA A 351 21.16 9.91 -2.10
CA ALA A 351 20.72 11.17 -2.68
C ALA A 351 19.52 11.78 -1.91
N VAL A 352 18.55 10.95 -1.50
CA VAL A 352 17.42 11.41 -0.67
C VAL A 352 17.90 11.88 0.70
N VAL A 353 18.81 11.13 1.34
CA VAL A 353 19.44 11.53 2.60
C VAL A 353 20.14 12.89 2.47
N ALA A 354 20.89 13.09 1.39
CA ALA A 354 21.59 14.34 1.13
C ALA A 354 20.60 15.51 0.93
N ALA A 355 19.54 15.31 0.15
CA ALA A 355 18.49 16.31 -0.04
C ALA A 355 17.78 16.66 1.27
N LEU A 356 17.39 15.67 2.07
CA LEU A 356 16.70 15.87 3.34
C LEU A 356 17.54 16.63 4.37
N LYS A 357 18.86 16.39 4.42
CA LYS A 357 19.77 17.14 5.30
C LYS A 357 19.82 18.63 4.97
N ASN A 358 19.64 18.98 3.69
CA ASN A 358 19.76 20.35 3.18
C ASN A 358 18.44 21.16 3.20
N LEU A 359 17.30 20.52 3.49
CA LEU A 359 16.02 21.19 3.72
C LEU A 359 16.00 21.92 5.07
#